data_AF-A0A5A9ZXL1-F1
#
_entry.id   AF-A0A5A9ZXL1-F1
#
_cell.length_a   1.000
_cell.length_b   1.000
_cell.length_c   1.000
_cell.angle_alpha   90.00
_cell.angle_beta   90.00
_cell.angle_gamma   90.00
#
_symmetry.space_group_name_H-M   'P 1'
#
loop_
_entity.id
_entity.type
_entity.pdbx_description
1 polymer ?
#
loop_
_entity_poly.entity_id
_entity_poly.type
_entity_poly.pdbx_seq_one_letter_code
_entity_poly.pdbx_strand_id
1 'polypeptide(L)'
;MAKPVSWQQEQISLAYLSAVATRAGATSATWNVDKDGVDVTLKRNHILVEFQMKCTFSPTLLSDGETYAFDLDIQTYDALRERERSAAGYLGLVVVTKDLGEWLAHDNETLLMHCSGYYAQIQNLPEVVGQETKRIHLPKAQRIDQAGMEDVFTYAHKRLFGSAGGDGV
;
A
#
# COMPACT_ATOMS: atom_id res chain seq x y z
N MET A 1 10.94 -22.51 -14.57
CA MET A 1 10.47 -21.22 -14.04
C MET A 1 10.58 -21.26 -12.53
N ALA A 2 11.30 -20.32 -11.94
CA ALA A 2 11.47 -20.24 -10.49
C ALA A 2 10.22 -19.58 -9.91
N LYS A 3 9.52 -20.29 -9.01
CA LYS A 3 8.38 -19.71 -8.29
C LYS A 3 8.89 -18.88 -7.12
N PRO A 4 8.38 -17.66 -6.91
CA PRO A 4 8.80 -16.81 -5.81
C PRO A 4 8.39 -17.42 -4.46
N VAL A 5 9.26 -17.33 -3.45
CA VAL A 5 8.93 -17.66 -2.06
C VAL A 5 8.40 -16.43 -1.31
N SER A 6 7.82 -16.62 -0.12
CA SER A 6 7.12 -15.55 0.62
C SER A 6 7.99 -14.32 0.88
N TRP A 7 9.21 -14.50 1.38
CA TRP A 7 10.11 -13.38 1.68
C TRP A 7 10.48 -12.58 0.41
N GLN A 8 10.58 -13.22 -0.77
CA GLN A 8 10.88 -12.50 -2.01
C GLN A 8 9.71 -11.59 -2.43
N GLN A 9 8.48 -12.08 -2.26
CA GLN A 9 7.26 -11.31 -2.52
C GLN A 9 7.13 -10.10 -1.59
N GLU A 10 7.48 -10.28 -0.32
CA GLU A 10 7.56 -9.18 0.63
C GLU A 10 8.61 -8.15 0.19
N GLN A 11 9.85 -8.58 -0.05
CA GLN A 11 10.96 -7.69 -0.39
C GLN A 11 10.76 -6.94 -1.72
N ILE A 12 10.20 -7.57 -2.76
CA ILE A 12 9.92 -6.87 -4.03
C ILE A 12 8.83 -5.81 -3.86
N SER A 13 7.83 -6.06 -2.99
CA SER A 13 6.76 -5.11 -2.76
C SER A 13 7.25 -3.87 -2.02
N LEU A 14 8.14 -4.07 -1.04
CA LEU A 14 8.85 -2.99 -0.35
C LEU A 14 9.77 -2.22 -1.29
N ALA A 15 10.53 -2.91 -2.15
CA ALA A 15 11.39 -2.27 -3.14
C ALA A 15 10.59 -1.39 -4.12
N TYR A 16 9.45 -1.91 -4.61
CA TYR A 16 8.55 -1.17 -5.50
C TYR A 16 8.02 0.10 -4.82
N LEU A 17 7.49 -0.03 -3.60
CA LEU A 17 6.98 1.12 -2.85
C LEU A 17 8.10 2.13 -2.55
N SER A 18 9.30 1.68 -2.17
CA SER A 18 10.45 2.54 -1.90
C SER A 18 10.86 3.36 -3.13
N ALA A 19 10.92 2.73 -4.31
CA ALA A 19 11.25 3.41 -5.56
C ALA A 19 10.21 4.50 -5.91
N VAL A 20 8.92 4.18 -5.80
CA VAL A 20 7.83 5.13 -6.06
C VAL A 20 7.79 6.25 -5.03
N ALA A 21 7.89 5.92 -3.74
CA ALA A 21 7.86 6.88 -2.64
C ALA A 21 9.04 7.87 -2.74
N THR A 22 10.24 7.38 -3.06
CA THR A 22 11.43 8.22 -3.27
C THR A 22 11.20 9.21 -4.41
N ARG A 23 10.65 8.74 -5.54
CA ARG A 23 10.26 9.63 -6.66
C ARG A 23 9.19 10.64 -6.24
N ALA A 24 8.27 10.24 -5.37
CA ALA A 24 7.20 11.08 -4.83
C ALA A 24 7.66 12.06 -3.73
N GLY A 25 8.96 12.14 -3.45
CA GLY A 25 9.53 13.04 -2.46
C GLY A 25 9.29 12.59 -1.01
N ALA A 26 9.03 11.31 -0.79
CA ALA A 26 8.84 10.72 0.53
C ALA A 26 10.04 9.85 0.93
N THR A 27 10.34 9.83 2.23
CA THR A 27 11.32 8.91 2.82
C THR A 27 10.62 7.70 3.43
N SER A 28 11.22 6.52 3.37
CA SER A 28 10.73 5.30 4.02
C SER A 28 11.45 5.02 5.34
N ALA A 29 10.73 4.49 6.32
CA ALA A 29 11.26 3.97 7.58
C ALA A 29 10.55 2.67 7.97
N THR A 30 11.24 1.84 8.76
CA THR A 30 10.69 0.62 9.35
C THR A 30 10.92 0.63 10.86
N TRP A 31 10.12 -0.13 11.59
CA TRP A 31 10.26 -0.29 13.03
C TRP A 31 11.00 -1.57 13.37
N ASN A 32 11.93 -1.51 14.33
CA ASN A 32 12.70 -2.69 14.76
C ASN A 32 11.83 -3.75 15.45
N VAL A 33 10.68 -3.33 15.99
CA VAL A 33 9.68 -4.20 16.63
C VAL A 33 8.34 -3.84 16.04
N ASP A 34 7.75 -4.75 15.28
CA ASP A 34 6.41 -4.56 14.73
C ASP A 34 5.36 -4.83 15.82
N LYS A 35 4.67 -3.76 16.22
CA LYS A 35 3.52 -3.82 17.15
C LYS A 35 2.20 -3.47 16.47
N ASP A 36 2.27 -2.84 15.31
CA ASP A 36 1.13 -2.18 14.68
C ASP A 36 0.73 -2.86 13.36
N GLY A 37 1.40 -3.96 13.00
CA GLY A 37 1.10 -4.80 11.83
C GLY A 37 1.37 -4.07 10.51
N VAL A 38 2.44 -3.26 10.47
CA VAL A 38 2.80 -2.43 9.32
C VAL A 38 4.21 -2.74 8.84
N ASP A 39 4.37 -2.93 7.53
CA ASP A 39 5.66 -3.23 6.94
C ASP A 39 6.52 -1.98 6.74
N VAL A 40 5.92 -0.81 6.44
CA VAL A 40 6.67 0.42 6.17
C VAL A 40 5.89 1.70 6.49
N THR A 41 6.61 2.68 7.03
CA THR A 41 6.14 4.06 7.22
C THR A 41 6.76 4.96 6.14
N LEU A 42 5.94 5.74 5.45
CA LEU A 42 6.40 6.80 4.56
C LEU A 42 6.21 8.17 5.22
N LYS A 43 7.17 9.07 4.99
CA LYS A 43 7.16 10.43 5.52
C LYS A 43 7.37 11.46 4.41
N ARG A 44 6.52 12.49 4.38
CA ARG A 44 6.65 13.67 3.50
C ARG A 44 6.13 14.90 4.21
N ASN A 45 6.92 15.98 4.29
CA ASN A 45 6.52 17.25 4.93
C ASN A 45 5.91 17.08 6.34
N HIS A 46 6.55 16.27 7.20
CA HIS A 46 6.08 15.93 8.55
C HIS A 46 4.80 15.08 8.63
N ILE A 47 4.17 14.74 7.50
CA ILE A 47 3.04 13.81 7.42
C ILE A 47 3.57 12.39 7.32
N LEU A 48 2.97 11.48 8.08
CA LEU A 48 3.26 10.05 8.09
C LEU A 48 2.07 9.27 7.54
N VAL A 49 2.37 8.24 6.74
CA VAL A 49 1.42 7.22 6.30
C VAL A 49 2.08 5.86 6.46
N GLU A 50 1.29 4.83 6.71
CA GLU A 50 1.79 3.47 6.95
C GLU A 50 1.10 2.48 6.05
N PHE A 51 1.90 1.57 5.50
CA PHE A 51 1.45 0.54 4.59
C PHE A 51 1.72 -0.83 5.18
N GLN A 52 0.70 -1.67 5.16
CA GLN A 52 0.89 -3.11 5.11
C GLN A 52 0.97 -3.53 3.65
N MET A 53 2.07 -4.15 3.25
CA MET A 53 2.35 -4.55 1.88
C MET A 53 2.04 -6.03 1.67
N LYS A 54 1.30 -6.32 0.60
CA LYS A 54 1.06 -7.67 0.11
C LYS A 54 1.55 -7.76 -1.32
N CYS A 55 1.89 -8.97 -1.73
CA CYS A 55 2.30 -9.27 -3.10
C CYS A 55 1.65 -10.55 -3.59
N THR A 56 1.31 -10.60 -4.88
CA THR A 56 0.69 -11.77 -5.51
C THR A 56 1.04 -11.86 -6.99
N PHE A 57 1.20 -13.08 -7.49
CA PHE A 57 1.28 -13.36 -8.93
C PHE A 57 -0.04 -13.86 -9.51
N SER A 58 -1.09 -13.95 -8.69
CA SER A 58 -2.42 -14.44 -9.07
C SER A 58 -3.50 -13.60 -8.39
N PRO A 59 -3.61 -12.31 -8.74
CA PRO A 59 -4.58 -11.43 -8.10
C PRO A 59 -6.01 -11.83 -8.47
N THR A 60 -6.94 -11.68 -7.52
CA THR A 60 -8.36 -11.80 -7.80
C THR A 60 -8.86 -10.51 -8.44
N LEU A 61 -9.31 -10.58 -9.70
CA LEU A 61 -9.96 -9.47 -10.40
C LEU A 61 -11.47 -9.65 -10.34
N LEU A 62 -12.19 -8.60 -9.94
CA LEU A 62 -13.66 -8.63 -9.91
C LEU A 62 -14.25 -8.61 -11.33
N SER A 63 -15.55 -8.90 -11.43
CA SER A 63 -16.27 -8.97 -12.70
C SER A 63 -16.36 -7.64 -13.45
N ASP A 64 -16.08 -6.52 -12.79
CA ASP A 64 -15.97 -5.20 -13.42
C ASP A 64 -14.71 -5.04 -14.28
N GLY A 65 -13.71 -5.93 -14.13
CA GLY A 65 -12.43 -5.85 -14.83
C GLY A 65 -11.48 -4.76 -14.34
N GLU A 66 -11.90 -3.94 -13.37
CA GLU A 66 -11.21 -2.72 -12.94
C GLU A 66 -10.83 -2.72 -11.45
N THR A 67 -11.28 -3.71 -10.69
CA THR A 67 -11.05 -3.77 -9.25
C THR A 67 -10.39 -5.08 -8.84
N TYR A 68 -9.24 -5.00 -8.19
CA TYR A 68 -8.66 -6.16 -7.50
C TYR A 68 -9.32 -6.37 -6.14
N ALA A 69 -9.37 -7.62 -5.69
CA ALA A 69 -9.84 -7.99 -4.37
C ALA A 69 -8.76 -8.75 -3.60
N PHE A 70 -8.64 -8.44 -2.31
CA PHE A 70 -7.74 -9.12 -1.39
C PHE A 70 -8.45 -9.38 -0.07
N ASP A 71 -8.41 -10.61 0.43
CA ASP A 71 -8.95 -10.96 1.74
C ASP A 71 -7.88 -10.71 2.80
N LEU A 72 -8.00 -9.58 3.50
CA LEU A 72 -7.09 -9.17 4.57
C LEU A 72 -7.52 -9.83 5.87
N ASP A 73 -6.59 -10.38 6.65
CA ASP A 73 -6.92 -10.93 7.97
C ASP A 73 -7.47 -9.83 8.89
N ILE A 74 -8.41 -10.20 9.76
CA ILE A 74 -9.16 -9.24 10.57
C ILE A 74 -8.24 -8.48 11.54
N GLN A 75 -7.19 -9.11 12.06
CA GLN A 75 -6.23 -8.47 12.96
C GLN A 75 -5.49 -7.32 12.26
N THR A 76 -4.97 -7.56 11.05
CA THR A 76 -4.30 -6.53 10.25
C THR A 76 -5.29 -5.45 9.81
N TYR A 77 -6.50 -5.83 9.41
CA TYR A 77 -7.56 -4.88 9.07
C TYR A 77 -7.83 -3.92 10.24
N ASP A 78 -8.09 -4.48 11.43
CA ASP A 78 -8.38 -3.74 12.66
C ASP A 78 -7.23 -2.81 13.05
N ALA A 79 -5.99 -3.31 12.98
CA ALA A 79 -4.80 -2.50 13.24
C ALA A 79 -4.71 -1.30 12.29
N LEU A 80 -4.91 -1.49 10.98
CA LEU A 80 -4.81 -0.41 9.99
C LEU A 80 -5.98 0.60 10.03
N ARG A 81 -7.18 0.17 10.43
CA ARG A 81 -8.35 1.07 10.50
C ARG A 81 -8.39 1.92 11.77
N GLU A 82 -7.58 1.59 12.77
CA GLU A 82 -7.60 2.19 14.11
C GLU A 82 -7.64 3.72 14.04
N ARG A 83 -8.66 4.31 14.67
CA ARG A 83 -9.01 5.73 14.53
C ARG A 83 -7.95 6.63 15.16
N GLU A 84 -7.29 6.16 16.21
CA GLU A 84 -6.35 6.95 17.01
C GLU A 84 -4.92 6.98 16.45
N ARG A 85 -4.64 6.25 15.35
CA ARG A 85 -3.30 6.26 14.73
C ARG A 85 -2.89 7.66 14.29
N SER A 86 -1.66 8.06 14.54
CA SER A 86 -1.14 9.33 14.01
C SER A 86 -0.92 9.23 12.49
N ALA A 87 -0.32 8.14 12.02
CA ALA A 87 -0.14 7.85 10.61
C ALA A 87 -1.37 7.12 10.03
N ALA A 88 -1.82 7.54 8.84
CA ALA A 88 -2.95 6.90 8.18
C ALA A 88 -2.56 5.51 7.66
N GLY A 89 -3.38 4.49 7.95
CA GLY A 89 -3.15 3.10 7.55
C GLY A 89 -3.71 2.73 6.16
N TYR A 90 -2.88 2.05 5.36
CA TYR A 90 -3.17 1.59 4.01
C TYR A 90 -2.81 0.12 3.81
N LEU A 91 -3.56 -0.55 2.93
CA LEU A 91 -3.15 -1.82 2.32
C LEU A 91 -2.52 -1.52 0.96
N GLY A 92 -1.28 -1.96 0.74
CA GLY A 92 -0.66 -2.00 -0.58
C GLY A 92 -0.70 -3.42 -1.16
N LEU A 93 -0.99 -3.55 -2.45
CA LEU A 93 -0.93 -4.81 -3.19
C LEU A 93 -0.05 -4.63 -4.42
N VAL A 94 1.06 -5.36 -4.47
CA VAL A 94 1.93 -5.43 -5.66
C VAL A 94 1.62 -6.70 -6.43
N VAL A 95 1.22 -6.54 -7.68
CA VAL A 95 1.01 -7.62 -8.63
C VAL A 95 2.28 -7.83 -9.43
N VAL A 96 2.76 -9.07 -9.44
CA VAL A 96 3.98 -9.49 -10.14
C VAL A 96 3.68 -10.62 -11.13
N THR A 97 4.63 -10.92 -12.02
CA THR A 97 4.53 -12.13 -12.85
C THR A 97 4.89 -13.38 -12.02
N LYS A 98 4.48 -14.56 -12.52
CA LYS A 98 4.72 -15.83 -11.82
C LYS A 98 6.19 -16.29 -11.87
N ASP A 99 6.90 -15.95 -12.93
CA ASP A 99 8.32 -16.28 -13.07
C ASP A 99 9.18 -15.20 -12.42
N LEU A 100 9.91 -15.58 -11.38
CA LEU A 100 10.83 -14.69 -10.66
C LEU A 100 11.85 -14.04 -11.60
N GLY A 101 12.27 -14.73 -12.67
CA GLY A 101 13.23 -14.21 -13.64
C GLY A 101 12.71 -13.02 -14.46
N GLU A 102 11.40 -12.80 -14.49
CA GLU A 102 10.77 -11.70 -15.21
C GLU A 102 10.54 -10.47 -14.32
N TRP A 103 10.73 -10.55 -13.00
CA TRP A 103 10.41 -9.45 -12.09
C TRP A 103 11.24 -8.19 -12.34
N LEU A 104 12.50 -8.38 -12.72
CA LEU A 104 13.44 -7.32 -13.02
C LEU A 104 14.09 -7.58 -14.38
N ALA A 105 14.07 -6.58 -15.25
CA ALA A 105 14.88 -6.53 -16.45
C ALA A 105 15.83 -5.34 -16.33
N HIS A 106 17.11 -5.54 -16.64
CA HIS A 106 18.09 -4.45 -16.65
C HIS A 106 18.91 -4.50 -17.92
N ASP A 107 19.31 -3.32 -18.38
CA ASP A 107 20.30 -3.13 -19.42
C ASP A 107 21.37 -2.12 -18.93
N ASN A 108 22.17 -1.59 -19.84
CA ASN A 108 23.25 -0.68 -19.48
C ASN A 108 22.76 0.70 -18.98
N GLU A 109 21.50 1.06 -19.23
CA GLU A 109 20.95 2.39 -18.94
C GLU A 109 19.75 2.34 -17.98
N THR A 110 19.03 1.22 -17.93
CA THR A 110 17.74 1.12 -17.27
C THR A 110 17.60 -0.11 -16.38
N LEU A 111 16.78 0.04 -15.34
CA LEU A 111 16.21 -1.03 -14.56
C LEU A 111 14.69 -0.92 -14.67
N LEU A 112 14.05 -1.98 -15.17
CA LEU A 112 12.61 -2.11 -15.26
C LEU A 112 12.11 -3.12 -14.22
N MET A 113 11.19 -2.67 -13.36
CA MET A 113 10.47 -3.54 -12.43
C MET A 113 9.14 -3.95 -13.07
N HIS A 114 8.96 -5.24 -13.37
CA HIS A 114 7.74 -5.79 -13.97
C HIS A 114 6.67 -6.04 -12.90
N CYS A 115 6.27 -4.96 -12.23
CA CYS A 115 5.37 -4.97 -11.09
C CYS A 115 4.31 -3.87 -11.27
N SER A 116 3.11 -4.08 -10.71
CA SER A 116 2.09 -3.04 -10.62
C SER A 116 1.55 -2.95 -9.19
N GLY A 117 1.75 -1.81 -8.54
CA GLY A 117 1.25 -1.57 -7.19
C GLY A 117 -0.09 -0.84 -7.18
N TYR A 118 -0.95 -1.24 -6.25
CA TYR A 118 -2.25 -0.64 -5.97
C TYR A 118 -2.42 -0.44 -4.47
N TYR A 119 -3.23 0.53 -4.05
CA TYR A 119 -3.48 0.78 -2.64
C TYR A 119 -4.97 0.90 -2.32
N ALA A 120 -5.32 0.60 -1.07
CA ALA A 120 -6.61 0.90 -0.48
C ALA A 120 -6.40 1.62 0.85
N GLN A 121 -7.17 2.68 1.08
CA GLN A 121 -7.22 3.35 2.37
C GLN A 121 -8.05 2.51 3.34
N ILE A 122 -7.42 2.03 4.41
CA ILE A 122 -8.08 1.23 5.45
C ILE A 122 -8.45 2.10 6.66
N GLN A 123 -7.68 3.16 6.90
CA GLN A 123 -7.93 4.14 7.94
C GLN A 123 -9.41 4.55 8.01
N ASN A 124 -9.99 4.43 9.21
CA ASN A 124 -11.38 4.80 9.54
C ASN A 124 -12.48 3.97 8.85
N LEU A 125 -12.16 2.88 8.14
CA LEU A 125 -13.20 1.98 7.64
C LEU A 125 -14.03 1.37 8.79
N PRO A 126 -15.28 0.95 8.55
CA PRO A 126 -16.16 0.42 9.59
C PRO A 126 -15.60 -0.86 10.24
N GLU A 127 -15.87 -1.04 11.54
CA GLU A 127 -15.56 -2.29 12.23
C GLU A 127 -16.34 -3.47 11.62
N VAL A 128 -15.76 -4.66 11.70
CA VAL A 128 -16.37 -5.90 11.22
C VAL A 128 -16.28 -6.93 12.35
N VAL A 129 -17.44 -7.45 12.79
CA VAL A 129 -17.50 -8.40 13.91
C VAL A 129 -17.75 -9.81 13.41
N GLY A 130 -17.05 -10.79 14.00
CA GLY A 130 -17.29 -12.21 13.76
C GLY A 130 -16.79 -12.74 12.42
N GLN A 131 -15.81 -12.07 11.79
CA GLN A 131 -15.17 -12.52 10.56
C GLN A 131 -13.67 -12.72 10.79
N GLU A 132 -13.08 -13.74 10.15
CA GLU A 132 -11.64 -13.98 10.18
C GLU A 132 -10.88 -13.08 9.19
N THR A 133 -11.55 -12.67 8.12
CA THR A 133 -11.00 -11.81 7.07
C THR A 133 -12.00 -10.75 6.64
N LYS A 134 -11.48 -9.65 6.09
CA LYS A 134 -12.24 -8.61 5.44
C LYS A 134 -11.76 -8.48 3.99
N ARG A 135 -12.68 -8.67 3.04
CA ARG A 135 -12.42 -8.38 1.64
C ARG A 135 -12.23 -6.89 1.41
N ILE A 136 -11.04 -6.54 0.91
CA ILE A 136 -10.64 -5.19 0.52
C ILE A 136 -10.64 -5.10 -0.99
N HIS A 137 -11.16 -3.99 -1.50
CA HIS A 137 -11.18 -3.66 -2.92
C HIS A 137 -10.07 -2.66 -3.22
N LEU A 138 -9.29 -2.94 -4.27
CA LEU A 138 -8.21 -2.09 -4.76
C LEU A 138 -8.50 -1.75 -6.24
N PRO A 139 -9.27 -0.70 -6.52
CA PRO A 139 -9.49 -0.18 -7.86
C PRO A 139 -8.16 0.07 -8.58
N LYS A 140 -8.07 -0.29 -9.87
CA LYS A 140 -6.88 -0.05 -10.69
C LYS A 140 -6.53 1.43 -10.84
N ALA A 141 -7.49 2.33 -10.58
CA ALA A 141 -7.27 3.77 -10.52
C ALA A 141 -6.45 4.20 -9.29
N GLN A 142 -6.46 3.42 -8.20
CA GLN A 142 -5.69 3.70 -6.97
C GLN A 142 -4.32 3.03 -7.04
N ARG A 143 -3.44 3.60 -7.88
CA ARG A 143 -2.11 3.03 -8.14
C ARG A 143 -1.08 3.52 -7.14
N ILE A 144 -0.12 2.67 -6.79
CA ILE A 144 1.11 3.11 -6.13
C ILE A 144 2.01 3.71 -7.22
N ASP A 145 1.74 4.97 -7.55
CA ASP A 145 2.52 5.80 -8.46
C ASP A 145 2.61 7.24 -7.91
N GLN A 146 3.13 8.18 -8.69
CA GLN A 146 3.27 9.57 -8.27
C GLN A 146 1.92 10.21 -7.87
N ALA A 147 0.87 9.99 -8.66
CA ALA A 147 -0.44 10.60 -8.44
C ALA A 147 -1.13 9.95 -7.23
N GLY A 148 -1.08 8.63 -7.13
CA GLY A 148 -1.64 7.93 -5.97
C GLY A 148 -0.93 8.26 -4.66
N MET A 149 0.39 8.47 -4.68
CA MET A 149 1.11 8.97 -3.49
C MET A 149 0.68 10.39 -3.12
N GLU A 150 0.39 11.24 -4.09
CA GLU A 150 -0.17 12.57 -3.82
C GLU A 150 -1.53 12.49 -3.12
N ASP A 151 -2.41 11.61 -3.60
CA ASP A 151 -3.72 11.37 -2.99
C ASP A 151 -3.60 10.82 -1.55
N VAL A 152 -2.69 9.86 -1.34
CA VAL A 152 -2.40 9.27 -0.02
C VAL A 152 -1.98 10.34 0.98
N PHE A 153 -1.00 11.18 0.64
CA PHE A 153 -0.54 12.23 1.54
C PHE A 153 -1.55 13.37 1.70
N THR A 154 -2.33 13.68 0.66
CA THR A 154 -3.43 14.66 0.74
C THR A 154 -4.49 14.21 1.73
N TYR A 155 -4.89 12.94 1.70
CA TYR A 155 -5.80 12.38 2.69
C TYR A 155 -5.22 12.48 4.10
N ALA A 156 -3.97 12.04 4.29
CA ALA A 156 -3.33 12.03 5.60
C ALA A 156 -3.21 13.44 6.19
N HIS A 157 -2.87 14.44 5.37
CA HIS A 157 -2.87 15.84 5.79
C HIS A 157 -4.26 16.31 6.22
N LYS A 158 -5.28 16.10 5.38
CA LYS A 158 -6.67 16.50 5.68
C LYS A 158 -7.21 15.85 6.95
N ARG A 159 -6.83 14.60 7.21
CA ARG A 159 -7.21 13.88 8.42
C ARG A 159 -6.64 14.54 9.69
N LEU A 160 -5.40 15.00 9.64
CA LEU A 160 -4.71 15.56 10.80
C LEU A 160 -5.04 17.03 11.05
N PHE A 161 -5.19 17.82 9.97
CA PHE A 161 -5.27 19.28 10.06
C PHE A 161 -6.58 19.86 9.51
N GLY A 162 -7.49 19.01 9.04
CA GLY A 162 -8.68 19.43 8.31
C GLY A 162 -8.35 19.89 6.88
N SER A 163 -9.38 20.31 6.15
CA SER A 163 -9.20 20.99 4.87
C SER A 163 -8.62 22.37 5.13
N ALA A 164 -7.62 22.80 4.36
CA ALA A 164 -7.09 24.16 4.47
C ALA A 164 -8.18 25.18 4.07
N GLY A 165 -8.89 25.73 5.06
CA GLY A 165 -9.77 26.88 4.95
C GLY A 165 -11.13 26.64 4.29
N GLY A 166 -12.17 26.69 5.12
CA GLY A 166 -13.56 26.81 4.68
C GLY A 166 -14.51 26.66 5.86
N ASP A 167 -14.54 27.68 6.73
CA ASP A 167 -15.74 28.21 7.39
C ASP A 167 -15.32 29.30 8.38
N GLY A 168 -15.01 30.46 7.81
CA GLY A 168 -15.28 31.74 8.44
C GLY A 168 -16.46 32.36 7.70
N VAL A 169 -17.68 32.09 8.19
CA VAL A 169 -18.88 32.93 8.05
C VAL A 169 -19.58 32.93 9.39
#